data_AF-A0A3A8J7M3-F1
#
_entry.id   AF-A0A3A8J7M3-F1
#
_cell.length_a   1.000
_cell.length_b   1.000
_cell.length_c   1.000
_cell.angle_alpha   90.00
_cell.angle_beta   90.00
_cell.angle_gamma   90.00
#
_symmetry.space_group_name_H-M   'P 1'
#
loop_
_entity.id
_entity.type
_entity.pdbx_description
1 polymer ?
#
loop_
_entity_poly.entity_id
_entity_poly.type
_entity_poly.pdbx_seq_one_letter_code
_entity_poly.pdbx_strand_id
1 'polypeptide(L)'
;TISGKIAKQVFGFMWDEGKTADEIIVEKGLKQETDTGAIEAIIKDVLAANEKMVEEFKSGKEKAFNGLVGQVMKASKGKANPAQVNELMKKLIG
;
A
#
# COMPACT_ATOMS: atom_id res chain seq x y z
N THR A 1 -0.16 11.99 -8.55
CA THR A 1 -0.71 10.84 -9.30
C THR A 1 -1.37 9.88 -8.34
N ILE A 2 -2.59 9.43 -8.63
CA ILE A 2 -3.35 8.49 -7.79
C ILE A 2 -3.37 7.11 -8.44
N SER A 3 -3.47 6.04 -7.65
CA SER A 3 -3.62 4.68 -8.19
C SER A 3 -4.98 4.51 -8.87
N GLY A 4 -5.11 3.59 -9.83
CA GLY A 4 -6.39 3.29 -10.48
C GLY A 4 -7.51 2.84 -9.53
N LYS A 5 -7.15 2.27 -8.37
CA LYS A 5 -8.10 1.93 -7.30
C LYS A 5 -8.63 3.19 -6.61
N ILE A 6 -7.74 4.12 -6.29
CA ILE A 6 -8.10 5.42 -5.70
C ILE A 6 -8.93 6.23 -6.69
N ALA A 7 -8.59 6.21 -7.99
CA ALA A 7 -9.38 6.90 -9.02
C ALA A 7 -10.84 6.45 -9.05
N LYS A 8 -11.12 5.14 -8.91
CA LYS A 8 -12.49 4.62 -8.80
C LYS A 8 -13.22 5.10 -7.54
N GLN A 9 -12.52 5.15 -6.41
CA GLN A 9 -13.10 5.66 -5.16
C GLN A 9 -13.38 7.17 -5.24
N VAL A 10 -12.42 7.95 -5.75
CA VAL A 10 -12.57 9.38 -5.98
C VAL A 10 -13.74 9.65 -6.92
N PHE A 11 -13.88 8.89 -8.01
CA PHE A 11 -15.01 9.03 -8.92
C PHE A 11 -16.36 8.79 -8.23
N GLY A 12 -16.46 7.77 -7.36
CA GLY A 12 -17.66 7.54 -6.54
C GLY A 12 -17.97 8.72 -5.62
N PHE A 13 -16.96 9.25 -4.92
CA PHE A 13 -17.13 10.41 -4.06
C PHE A 13 -17.48 11.69 -4.85
N MET A 14 -16.95 11.87 -6.06
CA MET A 14 -17.30 13.00 -6.94
C MET A 14 -18.77 12.94 -7.33
N TRP A 15 -19.26 11.73 -7.61
CA TRP A 15 -20.64 11.49 -7.99
C TRP A 15 -21.63 11.76 -6.85
N ASP A 16 -21.28 11.37 -5.62
CA ASP A 16 -22.15 11.53 -4.45
C ASP A 16 -22.06 12.92 -3.81
N GLU A 17 -20.85 13.50 -3.74
CA GLU A 17 -20.59 14.74 -2.99
C GLU A 17 -20.54 15.98 -3.90
N GLY A 18 -20.52 15.82 -5.23
CA GLY A 18 -20.45 16.94 -6.20
C GLY A 18 -19.14 17.73 -6.16
N LYS A 19 -18.15 17.26 -5.40
CA LYS A 19 -16.83 17.88 -5.23
C LYS A 19 -15.88 17.49 -6.36
N THR A 20 -14.85 18.30 -6.56
CA THR A 20 -13.79 17.98 -7.52
C THR A 20 -12.90 16.85 -7.01
N ALA A 21 -12.20 16.16 -7.95
CA ALA A 21 -11.29 15.08 -7.61
C ALA A 21 -10.22 15.54 -6.60
N ASP A 22 -9.65 16.73 -6.79
CA ASP A 22 -8.60 17.26 -5.92
C ASP A 22 -9.10 17.53 -4.50
N GLU A 23 -10.31 18.08 -4.33
CA GLU A 23 -10.92 18.29 -3.02
C GLU A 23 -11.10 16.96 -2.27
N ILE A 24 -11.63 15.95 -2.95
CA ILE A 24 -11.82 14.60 -2.37
C ILE A 24 -10.48 13.96 -2.03
N ILE A 25 -9.47 14.13 -2.88
CA ILE A 25 -8.13 13.57 -2.65
C ILE A 25 -7.49 14.19 -1.41
N VAL A 26 -7.66 15.50 -1.21
CA VAL A 26 -7.14 16.20 -0.02
C VAL A 26 -7.95 15.84 1.22
N GLU A 27 -9.27 15.91 1.14
CA GLU A 27 -10.19 15.69 2.27
C GLU A 27 -10.14 14.25 2.78
N LYS A 28 -10.07 13.26 1.88
CA LYS A 28 -9.98 11.84 2.23
C LYS A 28 -8.53 11.37 2.41
N GLY A 29 -7.53 12.24 2.23
CA GLY A 29 -6.11 11.90 2.37
C GLY A 29 -5.63 10.82 1.40
N LEU A 30 -6.14 10.84 0.17
CA LEU A 30 -5.90 9.82 -0.88
C LEU A 30 -4.68 10.11 -1.74
N LYS A 31 -3.86 11.12 -1.39
CA LYS A 31 -2.55 11.28 -2.01
C LYS A 31 -1.71 10.04 -1.73
N GLN A 32 -1.06 9.54 -2.77
CA GLN A 32 -0.05 8.52 -2.59
C GLN A 32 1.07 9.09 -1.72
N GLU A 33 1.40 8.37 -0.66
CA GLU A 33 2.58 8.65 0.17
C GLU A 33 3.79 8.29 -0.69
N THR A 34 4.56 9.29 -1.11
CA THR A 34 5.81 9.07 -1.87
C THR A 34 7.02 8.96 -0.95
N ASP A 35 6.84 9.19 0.34
CA ASP A 35 7.90 9.05 1.33
C ASP A 35 8.24 7.57 1.50
N THR A 36 9.33 7.18 0.84
CA THR A 36 9.90 5.83 0.93
C THR A 36 10.24 5.46 2.37
N GLY A 37 10.64 6.41 3.23
CA GLY A 37 11.00 6.12 4.62
C GLY A 37 9.80 5.70 5.46
N ALA A 38 8.66 6.40 5.31
CA ALA A 38 7.42 6.03 5.99
C ALA A 38 6.90 4.66 5.53
N ILE A 39 6.97 4.37 4.23
CA ILE A 39 6.56 3.07 3.68
C ILE A 39 7.51 1.96 4.16
N GLU A 40 8.82 2.21 4.19
CA GLU A 40 9.80 1.23 4.66
C GLU A 40 9.60 0.89 6.14
N ALA A 41 9.27 1.86 6.98
CA ALA A 41 8.91 1.62 8.38
C ALA A 41 7.68 0.71 8.51
N ILE A 42 6.61 1.01 7.76
CA ILE A 42 5.39 0.18 7.73
C ILE A 42 5.72 -1.25 7.26
N ILE A 43 6.57 -1.39 6.24
CA ILE A 43 6.99 -2.72 5.77
C ILE A 43 7.73 -3.46 6.89
N LYS A 44 8.70 -2.83 7.57
CA LYS A 44 9.43 -3.46 8.68
C LYS A 44 8.49 -3.89 9.79
N ASP A 45 7.52 -3.06 10.17
CA ASP A 45 6.52 -3.41 11.19
C ASP A 45 5.67 -4.61 10.77
N VAL A 46 5.23 -4.64 9.50
CA VAL A 46 4.45 -5.76 8.97
C VAL A 46 5.29 -7.04 8.91
N LEU A 47 6.57 -6.96 8.51
CA LEU A 47 7.47 -8.10 8.49
C LEU A 47 7.74 -8.64 9.90
N ALA A 48 7.98 -7.76 10.87
CA ALA A 48 8.15 -8.14 12.27
C ALA A 48 6.87 -8.74 12.89
N ALA A 49 5.69 -8.25 12.48
CA ALA A 49 4.42 -8.82 12.91
C ALA A 49 4.06 -10.14 12.21
N ASN A 50 4.71 -10.46 11.08
CA ASN A 50 4.38 -11.60 10.23
C ASN A 50 5.62 -12.45 9.88
N GLU A 51 6.54 -12.63 10.84
CA GLU A 51 7.81 -13.36 10.63
C GLU A 51 7.62 -14.73 9.98
N LYS A 52 6.60 -15.48 10.41
CA LYS A 52 6.27 -16.79 9.81
C LYS A 52 6.00 -16.70 8.31
N MET A 53 5.35 -15.63 7.85
CA MET A 53 5.05 -15.41 6.43
C MET A 53 6.30 -15.00 5.65
N VAL A 54 7.24 -14.32 6.31
CA VAL A 54 8.56 -13.99 5.77
C VAL A 54 9.39 -15.25 5.57
N GLU A 55 9.42 -16.16 6.55
CA GLU A 55 10.08 -17.45 6.43
C GLU A 55 9.47 -18.31 5.32
N GLU A 56 8.14 -18.34 5.21
CA GLU A 56 7.45 -19.02 4.13
C GLU A 56 7.84 -18.46 2.75
N PHE A 57 7.94 -17.13 2.63
CA PHE A 57 8.42 -16.52 1.40
C PHE A 57 9.87 -16.91 1.10
N LYS A 58 10.76 -16.88 2.10
CA LYS A 58 12.16 -17.32 1.97
C LYS A 58 12.28 -18.80 1.59
N SER A 59 11.32 -19.63 1.97
CA SER A 59 11.21 -21.04 1.54
C SER A 59 10.70 -21.22 0.10
N GLY A 60 10.42 -20.13 -0.62
CA GLY A 60 9.97 -20.13 -2.02
C GLY A 60 8.45 -20.05 -2.18
N LYS A 61 7.67 -19.83 -1.12
CA LYS A 61 6.21 -19.64 -1.24
C LYS A 61 5.87 -18.22 -1.65
N GLU A 62 5.80 -17.96 -2.95
CA GLU A 62 5.39 -16.66 -3.50
C GLU A 62 3.98 -16.22 -3.05
N LYS A 63 3.10 -17.16 -2.69
CA LYS A 63 1.79 -16.82 -2.11
C LYS A 63 1.89 -16.02 -0.80
N ALA A 64 2.91 -16.29 0.01
CA ALA A 64 3.17 -15.57 1.25
C ALA A 64 3.54 -14.11 0.98
N PHE A 65 4.28 -13.84 -0.12
CA PHE A 65 4.63 -12.49 -0.56
C PHE A 65 3.38 -11.66 -0.90
N ASN A 66 2.46 -12.20 -1.70
CA ASN A 66 1.22 -11.50 -2.04
C ASN A 66 0.36 -11.21 -0.81
N GLY A 67 0.39 -12.10 0.20
CA GLY A 67 -0.24 -11.87 1.49
C GLY A 67 0.37 -10.70 2.26
N LEU A 68 1.70 -10.68 2.38
CA LEU A 68 2.46 -9.61 3.04
C LEU A 68 2.23 -8.25 2.35
N VAL A 69 2.26 -8.20 1.02
CA VAL A 69 1.95 -6.98 0.25
C VAL A 69 0.54 -6.48 0.58
N GLY A 70 -0.44 -7.39 0.69
CA GLY A 70 -1.79 -7.07 1.14
C GLY A 70 -1.83 -6.46 2.55
N GLN A 71 -1.04 -6.99 3.48
CA GLN A 71 -0.94 -6.47 4.86
C GLN A 71 -0.30 -5.07 4.88
N VAL A 72 0.77 -4.83 4.11
CA VAL A 72 1.40 -3.50 3.97
C VAL A 72 0.43 -2.50 3.35
N MET A 73 -0.32 -2.89 2.32
CA MET A 73 -1.35 -2.06 1.71
C MET A 73 -2.47 -1.69 2.70
N LYS A 74 -2.81 -2.60 3.62
CA LYS A 74 -3.80 -2.36 4.67
C LYS A 74 -3.24 -1.43 5.76
N ALA A 75 -2.01 -1.66 6.20
CA ALA A 75 -1.33 -0.86 7.23
C ALA A 75 -1.09 0.59 6.75
N SER A 76 -0.72 0.76 5.48
CA SER A 76 -0.60 2.08 4.83
C SER A 76 -1.94 2.73 4.50
N LYS A 77 -3.07 2.11 4.86
CA LYS A 77 -4.43 2.59 4.54
C LYS A 77 -4.64 2.88 3.05
N GLY A 78 -3.97 2.14 2.17
CA GLY A 78 -4.02 2.36 0.73
C GLY A 78 -3.26 3.58 0.21
N LYS A 79 -2.51 4.27 1.08
CA LYS A 79 -1.66 5.40 0.69
C LYS A 79 -0.37 4.96 0.00
N ALA A 80 0.12 3.75 0.30
CA ALA A 80 1.29 3.21 -0.38
C ALA A 80 0.94 2.71 -1.79
N ASN A 81 1.89 2.85 -2.71
CA ASN A 81 1.75 2.32 -4.06
C ASN A 81 2.15 0.83 -4.09
N PRO A 82 1.33 -0.08 -4.63
CA PRO A 82 1.67 -1.51 -4.74
C PRO A 82 3.01 -1.78 -5.43
N ALA A 83 3.37 -1.00 -6.45
CA ALA A 83 4.65 -1.15 -7.15
C ALA A 83 5.83 -0.84 -6.23
N GLN A 84 5.74 0.26 -5.48
CA GLN A 84 6.76 0.70 -4.52
C GLN A 84 6.88 -0.26 -3.34
N VAL A 85 5.74 -0.76 -2.82
CA VAL A 85 5.72 -1.78 -1.76
C VAL A 85 6.42 -3.06 -2.22
N ASN A 86 6.10 -3.55 -3.42
CA ASN A 86 6.74 -4.74 -3.98
C ASN A 86 8.26 -4.57 -4.11
N GLU A 87 8.70 -3.41 -4.59
CA GLU A 87 10.11 -3.11 -4.79
C GLU A 87 10.88 -3.03 -3.45
N LEU A 88 10.33 -2.29 -2.47
CA LEU A 88 10.91 -2.18 -1.13
C LEU A 88 10.93 -3.53 -0.39
N MET A 89 9.86 -4.31 -0.48
CA MET A 89 9.81 -5.64 0.13
C MET A 89 10.85 -6.58 -0.47
N LYS A 90 11.01 -6.59 -1.80
CA LYS A 90 12.07 -7.39 -2.44
C LYS A 90 13.45 -6.95 -2.00
N LYS A 91 13.67 -5.65 -1.78
CA LYS A 91 14.95 -5.12 -1.29
C LYS A 91 15.23 -5.46 0.19
N LEU A 92 14.20 -5.60 1.01
CA LEU A 92 14.32 -5.89 2.45
C LEU A 92 14.44 -7.38 2.76
N ILE A 93 13.79 -8.24 1.96
CA ILE A 93 13.65 -9.68 2.24
C ILE A 93 14.46 -10.53 1.25
N GLY A 94 14.73 -10.00 0.05
CA GLY A 94 15.49 -10.66 -1.00
C GLY A 94 17.01 -10.57 -0.83
#